data_AF-A0A7V5GU12-F1
#
_entry.id   AF-A0A7V5GU12-F1
#
_cell.length_a   1.000
_cell.length_b   1.000
_cell.length_c   1.000
_cell.angle_alpha   90.00
_cell.angle_beta   90.00
_cell.angle_gamma   90.00
#
_symmetry.space_group_name_H-M   'P 1'
#
loop_
_entity.id
_entity.type
_entity.pdbx_description
1 polymer ?
#
loop_
_entity_poly.entity_id
_entity_poly.type
_entity_poly.pdbx_seq_one_letter_code
_entity_poly.pdbx_strand_id
1 'polypeptide(L)'
;MGKIKQLPEIKEPTRMLLSGNEAIALGAREAGVYFASAYPGTPSTEILETFARLPGVIAQWAPNEKVAFETGIGAALAGARTMVCMKHVGVNVAMDPLMTFAYTGTVAGFVLVSADDPEMHSSQNEQDNRILARFAKIPMLDPSDSR
;
A
#
# COMPACT_ATOMS: atom_id res chain seq x y z
N MET A 1 -7.98 11.91 18.69
CA MET A 1 -8.22 10.46 18.48
C MET A 1 -9.72 10.25 18.20
N GLY A 2 -10.13 10.30 16.93
CA GLY A 2 -11.53 10.05 16.55
C GLY A 2 -11.88 8.58 16.78
N LYS A 3 -13.11 8.28 17.22
CA LYS A 3 -13.59 6.89 17.35
C LYS A 3 -13.73 6.30 15.93
N ILE A 4 -12.91 5.31 15.59
CA ILE A 4 -12.95 4.64 14.29
C ILE A 4 -13.85 3.39 14.38
N LYS A 5 -14.74 3.22 13.41
CA LYS A 5 -15.75 2.14 13.35
C LYS A 5 -15.09 0.78 13.17
N GLN A 6 -15.57 -0.21 13.93
CA GLN A 6 -15.31 -1.62 13.68
C GLN A 6 -16.06 -2.04 12.40
N LEU A 7 -15.40 -2.76 11.48
CA LEU A 7 -16.03 -3.18 10.24
C LEU A 7 -17.13 -4.23 10.54
N PRO A 8 -18.35 -4.06 10.02
CA PRO A 8 -19.47 -4.93 10.34
C PRO A 8 -19.34 -6.31 9.69
N GLU A 9 -19.89 -7.32 10.37
CA GLU A 9 -20.05 -8.68 9.83
C GLU A 9 -21.20 -8.69 8.81
N ILE A 10 -20.92 -9.02 7.55
CA ILE A 10 -21.89 -8.89 6.44
C ILE A 10 -22.80 -10.13 6.41
N LYS A 11 -24.08 -9.96 6.77
CA LYS A 11 -25.10 -11.04 6.77
C LYS A 11 -26.05 -11.01 5.55
N GLU A 12 -26.11 -9.90 4.81
CA GLU A 12 -26.96 -9.64 3.63
C GLU A 12 -26.20 -8.71 2.66
N PRO A 13 -26.45 -8.72 1.33
CA PRO A 13 -25.76 -7.83 0.39
C PRO A 13 -26.09 -6.37 0.69
N THR A 14 -25.18 -5.72 1.42
CA THR A 14 -25.34 -4.36 1.93
C THR A 14 -24.31 -3.46 1.25
N ARG A 15 -24.75 -2.33 0.69
CA ARG A 15 -23.84 -1.34 0.11
C ARG A 15 -23.01 -0.72 1.24
N MET A 16 -21.70 -0.95 1.22
CA MET A 16 -20.75 -0.36 2.17
C MET A 16 -20.19 0.94 1.61
N LEU A 17 -20.16 1.99 2.44
CA LEU A 17 -19.44 3.22 2.13
C LEU A 17 -18.03 3.07 2.68
N LEU A 18 -17.06 3.04 1.78
CA LEU A 18 -15.64 2.90 2.10
C LEU A 18 -14.89 4.13 1.56
N SER A 19 -13.92 4.59 2.33
CA SER A 19 -12.84 5.40 1.79
C SER A 19 -11.98 4.58 0.82
N GLY A 20 -11.22 5.25 -0.06
CA GLY A 20 -10.26 4.55 -0.93
C GLY A 20 -9.26 3.72 -0.14
N ASN A 21 -8.80 4.24 1.00
CA ASN A 21 -7.84 3.53 1.87
C ASN A 21 -8.43 2.25 2.46
N GLU A 22 -9.69 2.29 2.92
CA GLU A 22 -10.39 1.10 3.40
C GLU A 22 -10.64 0.09 2.29
N ALA A 23 -11.01 0.56 1.09
CA ALA A 23 -11.24 -0.29 -0.08
C ALA A 23 -9.95 -1.01 -0.52
N ILE A 24 -8.80 -0.32 -0.54
CA ILE A 24 -7.50 -0.92 -0.85
C ILE A 24 -7.14 -2.00 0.19
N ALA A 25 -7.29 -1.70 1.48
CA ALA A 25 -6.97 -2.65 2.55
C ALA A 25 -7.84 -3.93 2.47
N LEU A 26 -9.14 -3.77 2.22
CA LEU A 26 -10.08 -4.89 2.06
C LEU A 26 -9.77 -5.69 0.79
N GLY A 27 -9.58 -5.03 -0.35
CA GLY A 27 -9.23 -5.69 -1.61
C GLY A 27 -7.92 -6.46 -1.52
N ALA A 28 -6.91 -5.92 -0.83
CA ALA A 28 -5.66 -6.61 -0.56
C ALA A 28 -5.90 -7.90 0.25
N ARG A 29 -6.71 -7.82 1.32
CA ARG A 29 -7.05 -8.99 2.14
C ARG A 29 -7.80 -10.06 1.36
N GLU A 30 -8.79 -9.67 0.56
CA GLU A 30 -9.58 -10.58 -0.28
C GLU A 30 -8.70 -11.24 -1.36
N ALA A 31 -7.75 -10.49 -1.91
CA ALA A 31 -6.73 -11.00 -2.82
C ALA A 31 -5.66 -11.86 -2.13
N GLY A 32 -5.82 -12.19 -0.84
CA GLY A 32 -4.93 -13.07 -0.08
C GLY A 32 -3.61 -12.44 0.34
N VAL A 33 -3.49 -11.11 0.36
CA VAL A 33 -2.34 -10.44 0.98
C VAL A 33 -2.31 -10.80 2.46
N TYR A 34 -1.16 -11.29 2.91
CA TYR A 34 -0.93 -11.73 4.28
C TYR A 34 -0.09 -10.73 5.06
N PHE A 35 0.89 -10.09 4.41
CA PHE A 35 1.82 -9.16 5.05
C PHE A 35 1.67 -7.75 4.46
N ALA A 36 1.69 -6.74 5.31
CA ALA A 36 1.80 -5.36 4.87
C ALA A 36 2.79 -4.55 5.72
N SER A 37 3.50 -3.63 5.07
CA SER A 37 4.38 -2.67 5.75
C SER A 37 4.21 -1.26 5.21
N ALA A 38 4.42 -0.26 6.06
CA ALA A 38 4.38 1.14 5.67
C ALA A 38 5.24 1.99 6.62
N TYR A 39 5.54 3.22 6.20
CA TYR A 39 5.99 4.30 7.07
C TYR A 39 4.88 5.36 7.15
N PRO A 40 4.62 5.98 8.32
CA PRO A 40 3.55 6.96 8.43
C PRO A 40 3.69 8.12 7.44
N GLY A 41 2.64 8.38 6.66
CA GLY A 41 2.64 9.43 5.65
C GLY A 41 1.26 9.61 5.00
N THR A 42 0.63 10.77 5.24
CA THR A 42 -0.61 11.15 4.57
C THR A 42 -0.37 11.26 3.06
N PRO A 43 -1.29 10.77 2.20
CA PRO A 43 -2.61 10.17 2.49
C PRO A 43 -2.67 8.63 2.55
N SER A 44 -1.56 7.94 2.86
CA SER A 44 -1.47 6.47 2.82
C SER A 44 -1.62 5.75 4.17
N THR A 45 -1.56 6.47 5.28
CA THR A 45 -1.48 5.91 6.64
C THR A 45 -2.64 4.96 6.98
N GLU A 46 -3.87 5.36 6.62
CA GLU A 46 -5.09 4.63 6.99
C GLU A 46 -5.20 3.27 6.28
N ILE A 47 -4.44 3.04 5.20
CA ILE A 47 -4.42 1.74 4.52
C ILE A 47 -3.84 0.68 5.47
N LEU A 48 -2.66 0.94 6.05
CA LEU A 48 -2.01 0.00 6.96
C LEU A 48 -2.81 -0.13 8.26
N GLU A 49 -3.35 0.97 8.80
CA GLU A 49 -4.18 0.92 10.01
C GLU A 49 -5.45 0.10 9.81
N THR A 50 -6.08 0.19 8.63
CA THR A 50 -7.27 -0.61 8.30
C THR A 50 -6.87 -2.07 8.13
N PHE A 51 -5.81 -2.35 7.37
CA PHE A 51 -5.32 -3.70 7.14
C PHE A 51 -4.94 -4.41 8.44
N ALA A 52 -4.29 -3.71 9.38
CA ALA A 52 -3.90 -4.25 10.69
C ALA A 52 -5.07 -4.75 11.56
N ARG A 53 -6.30 -4.30 11.29
CA ARG A 53 -7.50 -4.73 12.02
C ARG A 53 -8.21 -5.92 11.39
N LEU A 54 -7.79 -6.34 10.19
CA LEU A 54 -8.38 -7.48 9.49
C LEU A 54 -7.88 -8.81 10.07
N PRO A 55 -8.69 -9.87 10.10
CA PRO A 55 -8.28 -11.14 10.67
C PRO A 55 -7.30 -11.89 9.74
N GLY A 56 -6.28 -12.50 10.36
CA GLY A 56 -5.35 -13.40 9.67
C GLY A 56 -4.30 -12.70 8.81
N VAL A 57 -3.94 -11.45 9.13
CA VAL A 57 -2.87 -10.71 8.47
C VAL A 57 -1.85 -10.15 9.45
N ILE A 58 -0.68 -9.77 8.95
CA ILE A 58 0.39 -9.09 9.68
C ILE A 58 0.59 -7.71 9.06
N ALA A 59 0.56 -6.68 9.89
CA ALA A 59 0.84 -5.30 9.50
C ALA A 59 1.99 -4.75 10.36
N GLN A 60 2.97 -4.09 9.75
CA GLN A 60 4.14 -3.54 10.46
C GLN A 60 4.50 -2.13 10.02
N TRP A 61 4.57 -1.22 10.99
CA TRP A 61 5.20 0.06 10.80
C TRP A 61 6.73 -0.10 10.72
N ALA A 62 7.32 0.50 9.70
CA ALA A 62 8.76 0.58 9.52
C ALA A 62 9.31 1.93 10.04
N PRO A 63 10.62 2.05 10.26
CA PRO A 63 11.26 3.32 10.63
C PRO A 63 11.38 4.33 9.48
N ASN A 64 11.30 3.89 8.22
CA ASN A 64 11.25 4.72 7.00
C ASN A 64 10.75 3.90 5.80
N GLU A 65 10.54 4.54 4.66
CA GLU A 65 10.00 3.93 3.44
C GLU A 65 10.93 2.88 2.83
N LYS A 66 12.24 3.10 2.88
CA LYS A 66 13.24 2.13 2.41
C LYS A 66 13.11 0.81 3.18
N VAL A 67 13.06 0.88 4.51
CA VAL A 67 12.92 -0.28 5.39
C VAL A 67 11.54 -0.93 5.22
N ALA A 68 10.47 -0.14 5.02
CA ALA A 68 9.14 -0.69 4.74
C ALA A 68 9.18 -1.55 3.46
N PHE A 69 9.81 -1.03 2.41
CA PHE A 69 9.92 -1.70 1.12
C PHE A 69 10.77 -2.98 1.22
N GLU A 70 11.95 -2.91 1.82
CA GLU A 70 12.85 -4.06 1.99
C GLU A 70 12.25 -5.16 2.88
N THR A 71 11.53 -4.77 3.94
CA THR A 71 10.79 -5.73 4.77
C THR A 71 9.72 -6.44 3.94
N GLY A 72 9.00 -5.70 3.10
CA GLY A 72 8.03 -6.26 2.18
C GLY A 72 8.67 -7.21 1.14
N ILE A 73 9.83 -6.85 0.59
CA ILE A 73 10.59 -7.72 -0.32
C ILE A 73 10.89 -9.04 0.39
N GLY A 74 11.42 -8.98 1.62
CA GLY A 74 11.72 -10.17 2.41
C GLY A 74 10.51 -11.07 2.61
N ALA A 75 9.35 -10.49 2.95
CA ALA A 75 8.10 -11.23 3.11
C ALA A 75 7.65 -11.90 1.79
N ALA A 76 7.73 -11.17 0.67
CA ALA A 76 7.34 -11.69 -0.64
C ALA A 76 8.27 -12.80 -1.16
N LEU A 77 9.57 -12.69 -0.90
CA LEU A 77 10.54 -13.74 -1.20
C LEU A 77 10.36 -14.98 -0.31
N ALA A 78 9.89 -14.79 0.93
CA ALA A 78 9.50 -15.89 1.82
C ALA A 78 8.15 -16.55 1.45
N GLY A 79 7.48 -16.09 0.39
CA GLY A 79 6.25 -16.67 -0.13
C GLY A 79 4.95 -16.00 0.35
N ALA A 80 5.02 -14.92 1.13
CA ALA A 80 3.83 -14.18 1.57
C ALA A 80 3.40 -13.15 0.51
N ARG A 81 2.13 -13.17 0.11
CA ARG A 81 1.57 -12.08 -0.69
C ARG A 81 1.60 -10.79 0.13
N THR A 82 2.20 -9.75 -0.43
CA THR A 82 2.66 -8.58 0.30
C THR A 82 2.17 -7.27 -0.30
N MET A 83 1.80 -6.32 0.56
CA MET A 83 1.46 -4.95 0.20
C MET A 83 2.37 -3.97 0.96
N VAL A 84 3.01 -3.04 0.25
CA VAL A 84 3.74 -1.93 0.88
C VAL A 84 3.03 -0.63 0.54
N CYS A 85 2.77 0.23 1.53
CA CYS A 85 2.06 1.48 1.34
C CYS A 85 2.96 2.68 1.69
N MET A 86 2.95 3.70 0.84
CA MET A 86 3.59 4.98 1.11
C MET A 86 3.01 6.08 0.21
N LYS A 87 3.25 7.35 0.55
CA LYS A 87 2.96 8.45 -0.38
C LYS A 87 3.95 8.46 -1.55
N HIS A 88 3.59 9.13 -2.64
CA HIS A 88 4.40 9.24 -3.86
C HIS A 88 5.87 9.62 -3.62
N VAL A 89 6.19 10.64 -2.81
CA VAL A 89 7.59 11.01 -2.51
C VAL A 89 8.34 9.95 -1.71
N GLY A 90 7.63 9.14 -0.92
CA GLY A 90 8.20 8.02 -0.19
C GLY A 90 8.80 6.97 -1.12
N VAL A 91 8.24 6.83 -2.33
CA VAL A 91 8.78 5.96 -3.38
C VAL A 91 10.18 6.41 -3.80
N ASN A 92 10.50 7.71 -3.71
CA ASN A 92 11.85 8.20 -3.97
C ASN A 92 12.85 7.72 -2.91
N VAL A 93 12.43 7.66 -1.65
CA VAL A 93 13.27 7.13 -0.54
C VAL A 93 13.50 5.63 -0.72
N ALA A 94 12.51 4.90 -1.23
CA ALA A 94 12.59 3.47 -1.54
C ALA A 94 13.09 3.16 -2.97
N MET A 95 13.59 4.14 -3.72
CA MET A 95 13.90 3.97 -5.15
C MET A 95 14.97 2.91 -5.40
N ASP A 96 16.03 2.90 -4.59
CA ASP A 96 17.15 1.96 -4.71
C ASP A 96 16.70 0.49 -4.61
N PRO A 97 16.00 0.06 -3.53
CA PRO A 97 15.48 -1.30 -3.47
C PRO A 97 14.35 -1.55 -4.47
N LEU A 98 13.54 -0.56 -4.85
CA LEU A 98 12.51 -0.71 -5.88
C LEU A 98 13.11 -1.08 -7.24
N MET A 99 14.13 -0.34 -7.68
CA MET A 99 14.80 -0.57 -8.96
C MET A 99 15.48 -1.93 -8.98
N THR A 100 16.11 -2.32 -7.86
CA THR A 100 16.69 -3.65 -7.69
C THR A 100 15.63 -4.74 -7.80
N PHE A 101 14.54 -4.59 -7.04
CA PHE A 101 13.49 -5.60 -6.96
C PHE A 101 12.74 -5.80 -8.28
N ALA A 102 12.56 -4.72 -9.05
CA ALA A 102 11.91 -4.74 -10.35
C ALA A 102 12.55 -5.74 -11.34
N TYR A 103 13.87 -5.93 -11.28
CA TYR A 103 14.56 -6.90 -12.15
C TYR A 103 14.91 -8.22 -11.47
N THR A 104 14.99 -8.29 -10.13
CA THR A 104 15.23 -9.58 -9.44
C THR A 104 13.99 -10.45 -9.40
N GLY A 105 12.80 -9.83 -9.45
CA GLY A 105 11.52 -10.53 -9.36
C GLY A 105 11.16 -10.95 -7.93
N THR A 106 10.03 -11.66 -7.82
CA THR A 106 9.41 -12.03 -6.55
C THR A 106 8.91 -13.48 -6.58
N VAL A 107 8.85 -14.13 -5.42
CA VAL A 107 8.30 -15.50 -5.26
C VAL A 107 6.77 -15.46 -5.13
N ALA A 108 6.26 -14.55 -4.31
CA ALA A 108 4.82 -14.31 -4.16
C ALA A 108 4.41 -12.94 -4.72
N GLY A 109 3.10 -12.66 -4.76
CA GLY A 109 2.59 -11.37 -5.22
C GLY A 109 3.08 -10.22 -4.33
N PHE A 110 3.54 -9.13 -4.96
CA PHE A 110 3.97 -7.91 -4.28
C PHE A 110 3.30 -6.71 -4.94
N VAL A 111 2.67 -5.84 -4.15
CA VAL A 111 2.07 -4.58 -4.61
C VAL A 111 2.62 -3.42 -3.80
N LEU A 112 3.12 -2.39 -4.50
CA LEU A 112 3.40 -1.09 -3.93
C LEU A 112 2.20 -0.18 -4.15
N VAL A 113 1.60 0.33 -3.09
CA VAL A 113 0.58 1.37 -3.14
C VAL A 113 1.26 2.73 -2.98
N SER A 114 1.24 3.52 -4.06
CA SER A 114 1.67 4.91 -4.08
C SER A 114 0.46 5.82 -3.92
N ALA A 115 0.35 6.51 -2.79
CA ALA A 115 -0.70 7.51 -2.60
C ALA A 115 -0.22 8.90 -3.05
N ASP A 116 -0.88 9.45 -4.06
CA ASP A 116 -0.56 10.78 -4.60
C ASP A 116 -1.12 11.89 -3.70
N ASP A 117 -0.49 13.06 -3.74
CA ASP A 117 -0.94 14.27 -3.02
C ASP A 117 -1.04 15.41 -4.05
N PRO A 118 -2.11 15.44 -4.87
CA PRO A 118 -2.34 16.54 -5.80
C PRO A 118 -2.34 17.87 -5.06
N GLU A 119 -1.84 18.93 -5.69
CA GLU A 119 -1.72 20.27 -5.08
C GLU A 119 -0.78 20.35 -3.87
N MET A 120 -0.07 19.26 -3.53
CA MET A 120 0.99 19.23 -2.53
C MET A 120 0.56 19.67 -1.13
N HIS A 121 -0.62 19.26 -0.68
CA HIS A 121 -1.11 19.70 0.64
C HIS A 121 -0.20 19.28 1.80
N SER A 122 0.54 18.19 1.64
CA SER A 122 1.45 17.63 2.64
C SER A 122 2.78 17.15 2.06
N SER A 123 3.06 17.41 0.78
CA SER A 123 4.30 17.03 0.09
C SER A 123 5.16 18.25 -0.28
N GLN A 124 6.43 17.99 -0.56
CA GLN A 124 7.38 18.99 -1.04
C GLN A 124 7.23 19.26 -2.53
N ASN A 125 6.61 18.36 -3.29
CA ASN A 125 6.41 18.44 -4.73
C ASN A 125 5.16 17.67 -5.18
N GLU A 126 4.62 18.03 -6.34
CA GLU A 126 3.73 17.15 -7.11
C GLU A 126 4.61 16.15 -7.86
N GLN A 127 4.17 14.90 -7.88
CA GLN A 127 4.89 13.83 -8.57
C GLN A 127 3.91 12.87 -9.20
N ASP A 128 4.07 12.67 -10.51
CA ASP A 128 3.36 11.63 -11.23
C ASP A 128 4.21 10.34 -11.25
N ASN A 129 3.81 9.37 -10.41
CA ASN A 129 4.51 8.10 -10.31
C ASN A 129 4.28 7.15 -11.50
N ARG A 130 3.42 7.50 -12.47
CA ARG A 130 3.30 6.73 -13.72
C ARG A 130 4.58 6.83 -14.55
N ILE A 131 5.27 7.96 -14.50
CA ILE A 131 6.56 8.14 -15.18
C ILE A 131 7.64 7.27 -14.52
N LEU A 132 7.66 7.24 -13.19
CA LEU A 132 8.55 6.40 -12.39
C LEU A 132 8.32 4.91 -12.71
N ALA A 133 7.07 4.46 -12.74
CA ALA A 133 6.75 3.07 -13.08
C ALA A 133 7.23 2.69 -14.49
N ARG A 134 7.07 3.58 -15.48
CA ARG A 134 7.61 3.38 -16.83
C ARG A 134 9.13 3.29 -16.83
N PHE A 135 9.81 4.12 -16.05
CA PHE A 135 11.27 4.09 -15.90
C PHE A 135 11.75 2.78 -15.24
N ALA A 136 11.08 2.34 -14.17
CA ALA A 136 11.33 1.07 -13.49
C ALA A 136 10.91 -0.17 -14.29
N LYS A 137 10.19 0.00 -15.42
CA LYS A 137 9.59 -1.07 -16.24
C LYS A 137 8.66 -1.99 -15.45
N ILE A 138 7.90 -1.41 -14.51
CA ILE A 138 6.89 -2.13 -13.72
C ILE A 138 5.48 -1.72 -14.15
N PRO A 139 4.49 -2.62 -14.08
CA PRO A 139 3.09 -2.27 -14.32
C PRO A 139 2.58 -1.32 -13.24
N MET A 140 1.75 -0.35 -13.65
CA MET A 140 1.06 0.58 -12.76
C MET A 140 -0.43 0.53 -13.06
N LEU A 141 -1.25 0.46 -12.01
CA LEU A 141 -2.70 0.53 -12.08
C LEU A 141 -3.16 1.79 -11.35
N ASP A 142 -4.07 2.53 -11.97
CA ASP A 142 -4.63 3.77 -11.43
C ASP A 142 -6.14 3.58 -11.24
N PRO A 143 -6.63 3.34 -10.01
CA PRO A 143 -8.04 3.13 -9.75
C PRO A 143 -8.83 4.44 -9.98
N SER A 144 -9.93 4.36 -10.73
CA SER A 144 -10.65 5.54 -11.22
C SER A 144 -11.73 6.07 -10.29
N ASP A 145 -12.55 5.19 -9.71
CA ASP A 145 -13.58 5.57 -8.74
C ASP A 145 -13.93 4.44 -7.76
N SER A 146 -14.75 4.78 -6.78
CA SER A 146 -15.28 3.87 -5.75
C SER A 146 -16.76 3.51 -5.95
N ARG A 147 -17.34 3.75 -7.14
CA ARG A 147 -18.80 3.69 -7.36
C ARG A 147 -19.37 2.31 -7.60
#